data_AF-A0A971Z664-F1
#
_entry.id   AF-A0A971Z664-F1
#
_cell.length_a   1.000
_cell.length_b   1.000
_cell.length_c   1.000
_cell.angle_alpha   90.00
_cell.angle_beta   90.00
_cell.angle_gamma   90.00
#
_symmetry.space_group_name_H-M   'P 1'
#
loop_
_entity.id
_entity.type
_entity.pdbx_description
1 polymer ?
#
loop_
_entity_poly.entity_id
_entity_poly.type
_entity_poly.pdbx_seq_one_letter_code
_entity_poly.pdbx_strand_id
1 'polypeptide(L)'
;MTLTRRFTWIIAALAVIAGLLWYFWLGAERNGPELVSAPVERADIEDSVTALGTLEPLNYVDVGTQVSGQLKVLHVIEGEQVEEGQLLAEIDPTIYLAKVEATEAQLENLKAQLADREATQVLARLQAERQHNLIKLDATSQESVEQADASLRSANAQITALKAQIRQLESQLKEARADLGYTRIHAPMSGTVVDQLANQGQTLNANQTAPIVVQ
;
A
#
# COMPACT_ATOMS: atom_id res chain seq x y z
N MET A 1 7.80 -93.58 93.84
CA MET A 1 8.55 -92.39 94.33
C MET A 1 9.75 -92.24 93.39
N THR A 2 9.88 -91.33 92.41
CA THR A 2 9.46 -89.94 92.22
C THR A 2 9.38 -89.65 90.71
N LEU A 3 8.18 -89.64 90.11
CA LEU A 3 7.97 -89.50 88.65
C LEU A 3 7.62 -88.05 88.21
N THR A 4 7.64 -87.08 89.12
CA THR A 4 7.09 -85.72 88.92
C THR A 4 8.13 -84.66 88.53
N ARG A 5 9.43 -84.97 88.49
CA ARG A 5 10.50 -83.96 88.28
C ARG A 5 11.03 -83.87 86.83
N ARG A 6 10.69 -84.84 85.98
CA ARG A 6 11.07 -84.86 84.54
C ARG A 6 10.04 -84.19 83.63
N PHE A 7 8.77 -84.12 84.06
CA PHE A 7 7.68 -83.54 83.29
C PHE A 7 7.72 -81.99 83.26
N THR A 8 8.22 -81.37 84.34
CA THR A 8 8.35 -79.91 84.44
C THR A 8 9.42 -79.33 83.51
N TRP A 9 10.50 -80.07 83.25
CA TRP A 9 11.54 -79.66 82.29
C TRP A 9 11.07 -79.78 80.83
N ILE A 10 10.20 -80.72 80.52
CA ILE A 10 9.61 -80.88 79.18
C ILE A 10 8.65 -79.72 78.90
N ILE A 11 7.84 -79.30 79.88
CA ILE A 11 6.93 -78.15 79.74
C ILE A 11 7.72 -76.83 79.61
N ALA A 12 8.80 -76.66 80.37
CA ALA A 12 9.66 -75.49 80.24
C ALA A 12 10.37 -75.42 78.86
N ALA A 13 10.86 -76.55 78.36
CA ALA A 13 11.45 -76.62 77.02
C ALA A 13 10.40 -76.33 75.93
N LEU A 14 9.17 -76.83 76.08
CA LEU A 14 8.08 -76.57 75.13
C LEU A 14 7.63 -75.09 75.15
N ALA A 15 7.63 -74.45 76.33
CA ALA A 15 7.33 -73.03 76.44
C ALA A 15 8.44 -72.14 75.84
N VAL A 16 9.70 -72.54 75.96
CA VAL A 16 10.83 -71.84 75.32
C VAL A 16 10.82 -72.04 73.81
N ILE A 17 10.51 -73.25 73.33
CA ILE A 17 10.37 -73.53 71.90
C ILE A 17 9.16 -72.78 71.32
N ALA A 18 8.03 -72.73 72.03
CA ALA A 18 6.86 -71.96 71.63
C ALA A 18 7.15 -70.45 71.64
N GLY A 19 7.90 -69.94 72.62
CA GLY A 19 8.33 -68.54 72.68
C GLY A 19 9.32 -68.16 71.58
N LEU A 20 10.27 -69.05 71.25
CA LEU A 20 11.20 -68.87 70.14
C LEU A 20 10.52 -68.97 68.78
N LEU A 21 9.57 -69.88 68.62
CA LEU A 21 8.72 -69.99 67.42
C LEU A 21 7.84 -68.75 67.26
N TRP A 22 7.25 -68.24 68.35
CA TRP A 22 6.45 -67.01 68.32
C TRP A 22 7.31 -65.80 67.95
N TYR A 23 8.51 -65.67 68.54
CA TYR A 23 9.43 -64.57 68.23
C TYR A 23 9.91 -64.61 66.77
N PHE A 24 10.21 -65.79 66.23
CA PHE A 24 10.57 -65.94 64.82
C PHE A 24 9.39 -65.70 63.87
N TRP A 25 8.17 -66.08 64.26
CA TRP A 25 6.97 -65.90 63.44
C TRP A 25 6.52 -64.43 63.40
N LEU A 26 6.70 -63.65 64.47
CA LEU A 26 6.46 -62.20 64.45
C LEU A 26 7.52 -61.39 63.67
N GLY A 27 8.67 -61.99 63.36
CA GLY A 27 9.76 -61.33 62.61
C GLY A 27 9.74 -61.56 61.10
N ALA A 28 8.94 -62.51 60.60
CA ALA A 28 9.09 -63.07 59.25
C ALA A 28 8.24 -62.40 58.15
N GLU A 29 7.38 -61.42 58.47
CA GLU A 29 6.59 -60.69 57.47
C GLU A 29 6.82 -59.18 57.58
N ARG A 30 7.97 -58.74 57.08
CA ARG A 30 8.19 -57.35 56.65
C ARG A 30 8.40 -57.31 55.14
N ASN A 31 7.48 -57.93 54.40
CA ASN A 31 7.31 -57.62 52.99
C ASN A 31 6.53 -56.31 52.91
N GLY A 32 7.25 -55.20 53.13
CA GLY A 32 6.74 -53.87 52.80
C GLY A 32 6.39 -53.80 51.31
N PRO A 33 5.47 -52.90 50.90
CA PRO A 33 5.01 -52.83 49.53
C PRO A 33 6.19 -52.70 48.56
N GLU A 34 6.17 -53.46 47.48
CA GLU A 34 7.22 -53.47 46.46
C GLU A 34 7.36 -52.06 45.86
N LEU A 35 8.50 -51.41 46.16
CA LEU A 35 8.74 -50.02 45.78
C LEU A 35 9.20 -49.97 44.32
N VAL A 36 8.29 -49.58 43.43
CA VAL A 36 8.63 -49.28 42.04
C VAL A 36 9.43 -47.97 42.02
N SER A 37 10.71 -48.05 41.68
CA SER A 37 11.61 -46.90 41.54
C SER A 37 12.26 -46.88 40.16
N ALA A 38 12.61 -45.69 39.69
CA ALA A 38 13.35 -45.47 38.44
C ALA A 38 14.61 -44.64 38.74
N PRO A 39 15.72 -44.86 37.99
CA PRO A 39 16.93 -44.06 38.14
C PRO A 39 16.66 -42.61 37.75
N VAL A 40 17.18 -41.67 38.54
CA VAL A 40 17.07 -40.24 38.24
C VAL A 40 18.18 -39.86 37.26
N GLU A 41 17.78 -39.45 36.06
CA GLU A 41 18.68 -38.89 35.05
C GLU A 41 18.46 -37.38 34.95
N ARG A 42 19.55 -36.63 34.73
CA ARG A 42 19.47 -35.21 34.45
C ARG A 42 19.29 -35.05 32.95
N ALA A 43 18.13 -34.55 32.54
CA ALA A 43 17.81 -34.21 31.16
C ALA A 43 17.09 -32.85 31.13
N ASP A 44 17.09 -32.24 29.95
CA ASP A 44 16.33 -31.02 29.71
C ASP A 44 14.84 -31.35 29.63
N ILE A 45 14.00 -30.51 30.26
CA ILE A 45 12.55 -30.62 30.20
C ILE A 45 12.05 -29.46 29.35
N GLU A 46 11.36 -29.78 28.27
CA GLU A 46 10.71 -28.81 27.42
C GLU A 46 9.21 -28.74 27.74
N ASP A 47 8.70 -27.54 27.97
CA ASP A 47 7.28 -27.25 28.15
C ASP A 47 6.83 -26.36 26.99
N SER A 48 6.08 -26.93 26.05
CA SER A 48 5.59 -26.23 24.88
C SER A 48 4.11 -25.89 25.05
N VAL A 49 3.76 -24.61 24.87
CA VAL A 49 2.36 -24.17 24.83
C VAL A 49 1.88 -24.09 23.39
N THR A 50 0.89 -24.89 23.03
CA THR A 50 0.25 -24.82 21.71
C THR A 50 -0.63 -23.57 21.62
N ALA A 51 -0.29 -22.66 20.71
CA ALA A 51 -1.10 -21.48 20.40
C ALA A 51 -1.57 -21.52 18.94
N LEU A 52 -2.81 -21.09 18.71
CA LEU A 52 -3.34 -20.85 17.37
C LEU A 52 -2.91 -19.45 16.93
N GLY A 53 -2.23 -19.36 15.79
CA GLY A 53 -1.88 -18.11 15.14
C GLY A 53 -2.39 -18.10 13.69
N THR A 54 -2.76 -16.93 13.21
CA THR A 54 -3.06 -16.68 11.79
C THR A 54 -1.79 -16.21 11.09
N LEU A 55 -1.56 -16.67 9.86
CA LEU A 55 -0.47 -16.18 9.02
C LEU A 55 -1.01 -15.08 8.10
N GLU A 56 -0.29 -13.97 8.04
CA GLU A 56 -0.59 -12.85 7.15
C GLU A 56 0.62 -12.53 6.27
N PRO A 57 0.42 -11.99 5.06
CA PRO A 57 1.51 -11.52 4.22
C PRO A 57 2.34 -10.44 4.92
N LEU A 58 3.66 -10.45 4.71
CA LEU A 58 4.54 -9.42 5.27
C LEU A 58 4.22 -8.03 4.69
N ASN A 59 3.89 -7.97 3.40
CA ASN A 59 3.47 -6.76 2.69
C ASN A 59 2.30 -7.14 1.76
N TYR A 60 1.23 -6.35 1.77
CA TYR A 60 0.10 -6.46 0.83
C TYR A 60 -0.40 -5.06 0.47
N VAL A 61 -1.02 -4.89 -0.70
CA VAL A 61 -1.53 -3.59 -1.14
C VAL A 61 -2.77 -3.74 -2.03
N ASP A 62 -3.79 -2.96 -1.72
CA ASP A 62 -5.02 -2.91 -2.52
C ASP A 62 -4.81 -1.99 -3.73
N VAL A 63 -4.82 -2.56 -4.93
CA VAL A 63 -4.68 -1.79 -6.17
C VAL A 63 -6.07 -1.42 -6.69
N GLY A 64 -6.44 -0.15 -6.54
CA GLY A 64 -7.72 0.39 -7.00
C GLY A 64 -7.64 1.37 -8.15
N THR A 65 -8.79 1.98 -8.49
CA THR A 65 -8.89 3.00 -9.55
C THR A 65 -9.13 4.40 -8.99
N GLN A 66 -8.51 5.40 -9.60
CA GLN A 66 -8.74 6.81 -9.30
C GLN A 66 -9.77 7.46 -10.25
N VAL A 67 -9.98 6.85 -11.41
CA VAL A 67 -10.89 7.33 -12.45
C VAL A 67 -12.05 6.36 -12.66
N SER A 68 -13.18 6.89 -13.09
CA SER A 68 -14.40 6.11 -13.34
C SER A 68 -14.47 5.69 -14.81
N GLY A 69 -14.97 4.48 -15.06
CA GLY A 69 -15.12 3.98 -16.42
C GLY A 69 -15.34 2.48 -16.44
N GLN A 70 -15.54 1.94 -17.64
CA GLN A 70 -15.65 0.49 -17.81
C GLN A 70 -14.26 -0.14 -17.85
N LEU A 71 -14.05 -1.20 -17.06
CA LEU A 71 -12.84 -2.01 -17.14
C LEU A 71 -12.83 -2.74 -18.49
N LYS A 72 -11.96 -2.32 -19.39
CA LYS A 72 -11.91 -2.80 -20.77
C LYS A 72 -11.11 -4.09 -20.89
N VAL A 73 -9.96 -4.14 -20.24
CA VAL A 73 -9.05 -5.30 -20.26
C VAL A 73 -8.46 -5.50 -18.87
N LEU A 74 -8.38 -6.75 -18.45
CA LEU A 74 -7.60 -7.18 -17.29
C LEU A 74 -6.50 -8.11 -17.80
N HIS A 75 -5.25 -7.80 -17.47
CA HIS A 75 -4.06 -8.47 -18.00
C HIS A 75 -3.53 -9.58 -17.11
N VAL A 76 -4.02 -9.67 -15.88
CA VAL A 76 -3.53 -10.60 -14.87
C VAL A 76 -4.65 -11.49 -14.37
N ILE A 77 -4.28 -12.68 -13.89
CA ILE A 77 -5.17 -13.61 -13.21
C ILE A 77 -4.72 -13.84 -11.77
N GLU A 78 -5.64 -14.33 -10.94
CA GLU A 78 -5.35 -14.73 -9.55
C GLU A 78 -4.22 -15.77 -9.50
N GLY A 79 -3.25 -15.58 -8.60
CA GLY A 79 -2.07 -16.43 -8.45
C GLY A 79 -0.92 -16.12 -9.43
N GLU A 80 -1.08 -15.16 -10.35
CA GLU A 80 -0.01 -14.72 -11.25
C GLU A 80 1.01 -13.83 -10.52
N GLN A 81 2.29 -13.96 -10.89
CA GLN A 81 3.36 -13.15 -10.35
C GLN A 81 3.57 -11.92 -11.22
N VAL A 82 3.65 -10.74 -10.60
CA VAL A 82 3.76 -9.44 -11.27
C VAL A 82 4.99 -8.67 -10.80
N GLU A 83 5.55 -7.87 -11.71
CA GLU A 83 6.65 -6.95 -11.43
C GLU A 83 6.13 -5.53 -11.13
N GLU A 84 6.92 -4.75 -10.39
CA GLU A 84 6.62 -3.34 -10.13
C GLU A 84 6.49 -2.56 -11.44
N GLY A 85 5.41 -1.79 -11.59
CA GLY A 85 5.11 -1.04 -12.81
C GLY A 85 4.43 -1.85 -13.92
N GLN A 86 4.25 -3.17 -13.75
CA GLN A 86 3.53 -3.99 -14.72
C GLN A 86 2.08 -3.52 -14.88
N LEU A 87 1.60 -3.49 -16.12
CA LEU A 87 0.21 -3.14 -16.43
C LEU A 87 -0.73 -4.28 -16.00
N LEU A 88 -1.65 -3.98 -15.09
CA LEU A 88 -2.60 -4.93 -14.53
C LEU A 88 -3.95 -4.83 -15.23
N ALA A 89 -4.43 -3.61 -15.47
CA ALA A 89 -5.76 -3.37 -16.01
C ALA A 89 -5.85 -2.08 -16.81
N GLU A 90 -6.80 -2.04 -17.75
CA GLU A 90 -7.12 -0.87 -18.56
C GLU A 90 -8.61 -0.52 -18.44
N ILE A 91 -8.89 0.72 -18.10
CA ILE A 91 -10.21 1.35 -18.16
C ILE A 91 -10.38 1.98 -19.54
N ASP A 92 -11.61 2.00 -20.08
CA ASP A 92 -11.90 2.67 -21.36
C ASP A 92 -11.42 4.14 -21.36
N PRO A 93 -10.40 4.48 -22.17
CA PRO A 93 -9.80 5.80 -22.16
C PRO A 93 -10.55 6.81 -23.04
N THR A 94 -11.61 6.41 -23.74
CA THR A 94 -12.21 7.20 -24.83
C THR A 94 -12.55 8.64 -24.43
N ILE A 95 -13.20 8.81 -23.27
CA ILE A 95 -13.60 10.15 -22.77
C ILE A 95 -12.37 10.96 -22.33
N TYR A 96 -11.40 10.30 -21.71
CA TYR A 96 -10.17 10.93 -21.21
C TYR A 96 -9.27 11.38 -22.36
N LEU A 97 -9.12 10.55 -23.40
CA LEU A 97 -8.38 10.88 -24.61
C LEU A 97 -9.03 12.08 -25.32
N ALA A 98 -10.35 12.03 -25.53
CA ALA A 98 -11.08 13.14 -26.15
C ALA A 98 -10.91 14.45 -25.35
N LYS A 99 -10.84 14.37 -24.02
CA LYS A 99 -10.58 15.52 -23.16
C LYS A 99 -9.18 16.09 -23.35
N VAL A 100 -8.16 15.24 -23.44
CA VAL A 100 -6.78 15.66 -23.75
C VAL A 100 -6.74 16.37 -25.11
N GLU A 101 -7.27 15.74 -26.15
CA GLU A 101 -7.30 16.30 -27.51
C GLU A 101 -8.02 17.67 -27.57
N ALA A 102 -9.17 17.79 -26.88
CA ALA A 102 -9.90 19.04 -26.80
C ALA A 102 -9.10 20.15 -26.09
N THR A 103 -8.43 19.84 -24.98
CA THR A 103 -7.60 20.81 -24.25
C THR A 103 -6.35 21.20 -25.07
N GLU A 104 -5.73 20.26 -25.79
CA GLU A 104 -4.61 20.55 -26.69
C GLU A 104 -5.01 21.49 -27.82
N ALA A 105 -6.18 21.27 -28.44
CA ALA A 105 -6.70 22.18 -29.47
C ALA A 105 -6.97 23.59 -28.92
N GLN A 106 -7.48 23.70 -27.69
CA GLN A 106 -7.64 25.00 -27.03
C GLN A 106 -6.30 25.70 -26.77
N LEU A 107 -5.27 24.94 -26.38
CA LEU A 107 -3.93 25.46 -26.16
C LEU A 107 -3.33 26.00 -27.46
N GLU A 108 -3.52 25.28 -28.55
CA GLU A 108 -3.04 25.71 -29.87
C GLU A 108 -3.73 27.00 -30.33
N ASN A 109 -5.04 27.13 -30.10
CA ASN A 109 -5.77 28.37 -30.38
C ASN A 109 -5.21 29.56 -29.58
N LEU A 110 -4.94 29.38 -28.28
CA LEU A 110 -4.34 30.44 -27.46
C LEU A 110 -2.92 30.82 -27.92
N LYS A 111 -2.13 29.84 -28.36
CA LYS A 111 -0.80 30.11 -28.94
C LYS A 111 -0.89 30.91 -30.23
N ALA A 112 -1.84 30.58 -31.10
CA ALA A 112 -2.09 31.36 -32.31
C ALA A 112 -2.52 32.80 -31.99
N GLN A 113 -3.39 32.99 -30.99
CA GLN A 113 -3.77 34.33 -30.52
C GLN A 113 -2.59 35.09 -29.91
N LEU A 114 -1.70 34.41 -29.18
CA LEU A 114 -0.49 35.03 -28.66
C LEU A 114 0.40 35.53 -29.81
N ALA A 115 0.60 34.73 -30.86
CA ALA A 115 1.40 35.12 -32.01
C ALA A 115 0.82 36.35 -32.73
N ASP A 116 -0.50 36.44 -32.88
CA ASP A 116 -1.19 37.61 -33.42
C ASP A 116 -0.97 38.87 -32.55
N ARG A 117 -1.05 38.74 -31.22
CA ARG A 117 -0.79 39.87 -30.30
C ARG A 117 0.66 40.28 -30.27
N GLU A 118 1.60 39.34 -30.42
CA GLU A 118 3.02 39.65 -30.58
C GLU A 118 3.28 40.45 -31.85
N ALA A 119 2.65 40.10 -32.97
CA ALA A 119 2.72 40.90 -34.21
C ALA A 119 2.16 42.32 -34.02
N THR A 120 1.01 42.45 -33.33
CA THR A 120 0.40 43.75 -33.01
C THR A 120 1.30 44.60 -32.10
N GLN A 121 1.98 43.97 -31.13
CA GLN A 121 2.91 44.65 -30.24
C GLN A 121 4.15 45.15 -30.96
N VAL A 122 4.66 44.42 -31.96
CA VAL A 122 5.76 44.90 -32.83
C VAL A 122 5.34 46.17 -33.56
N LEU A 123 4.14 46.21 -34.15
CA LEU A 123 3.63 47.41 -34.82
C LEU A 123 3.53 48.60 -33.85
N ALA A 124 2.94 48.39 -32.67
CA ALA A 124 2.80 49.43 -31.65
C ALA A 124 4.17 49.95 -31.18
N ARG A 125 5.16 49.05 -31.03
CA ARG A 125 6.54 49.41 -30.67
C ARG A 125 7.19 50.29 -31.73
N LEU A 126 7.12 49.89 -32.99
CA LEU A 126 7.67 50.68 -34.10
C LEU A 126 6.99 52.06 -34.22
N GLN A 127 5.70 52.15 -33.92
CA GLN A 127 4.98 53.42 -33.91
C GLN A 127 5.43 54.31 -32.76
N ALA A 128 5.58 53.77 -31.55
CA ALA A 128 6.11 54.51 -30.40
C ALA A 128 7.54 55.01 -30.68
N GLU A 129 8.44 54.13 -31.15
CA GLU A 129 9.81 54.50 -31.53
C GLU A 129 9.83 55.62 -32.58
N ARG A 130 8.93 55.56 -33.58
CA ARG A 130 8.81 56.61 -34.61
C ARG A 130 8.36 57.94 -34.00
N GLN A 131 7.34 57.96 -33.14
CA GLN A 131 6.87 59.19 -32.50
C GLN A 131 7.95 59.80 -31.58
N HIS A 132 8.67 58.96 -30.82
CA HIS A 132 9.82 59.39 -30.02
C HIS A 132 10.96 59.98 -30.84
N ASN A 133 11.13 59.58 -32.10
CA ASN A 133 12.12 60.18 -32.98
C ASN A 133 11.62 61.49 -33.61
N LEU A 134 10.33 61.58 -33.96
CA LEU A 134 9.73 62.81 -34.52
C LEU A 134 9.66 63.95 -33.51
N ILE A 135 9.39 63.66 -32.23
CA ILE A 135 9.31 64.70 -31.19
C ILE A 135 10.67 65.36 -30.93
N LYS A 136 11.78 64.62 -31.08
CA LYS A 136 13.14 65.17 -30.99
C LYS A 136 13.46 66.15 -32.13
N LEU A 137 12.67 66.10 -33.21
CA LEU A 137 12.77 66.97 -34.38
C LEU A 137 11.65 68.03 -34.39
N ASP A 138 10.91 68.18 -33.28
CA ASP A 138 9.72 69.04 -33.16
C ASP A 138 8.65 68.78 -34.25
N ALA A 139 8.61 67.55 -34.79
CA ALA A 139 7.78 67.16 -35.94
C ALA A 139 6.49 66.39 -35.54
N THR A 140 6.17 66.32 -34.25
CA THR A 140 4.94 65.69 -33.73
C THR A 140 4.52 66.36 -32.41
N SER A 141 3.34 66.01 -31.88
CA SER A 141 2.86 66.52 -30.59
C SER A 141 3.19 65.57 -29.43
N GLN A 142 3.32 66.12 -28.23
CA GLN A 142 3.48 65.33 -26.99
C GLN A 142 2.33 64.34 -26.79
N GLU A 143 1.09 64.75 -27.07
CA GLU A 143 -0.10 63.89 -27.06
C GLU A 143 0.07 62.66 -27.97
N SER A 144 0.65 62.83 -29.16
CA SER A 144 0.86 61.72 -30.10
C SER A 144 1.85 60.68 -29.58
N VAL A 145 2.90 61.14 -28.86
CA VAL A 145 3.87 60.25 -28.20
C VAL A 145 3.19 59.50 -27.07
N GLU A 146 2.45 60.20 -26.20
CA GLU A 146 1.74 59.60 -25.07
C GLU A 146 0.71 58.56 -25.52
N GLN A 147 0.00 58.82 -26.61
CA GLN A 147 -0.95 57.88 -27.21
C GLN A 147 -0.25 56.63 -27.76
N ALA A 148 0.91 56.78 -28.41
CA ALA A 148 1.69 55.65 -28.92
C ALA A 148 2.27 54.80 -27.77
N ASP A 149 2.78 55.44 -26.71
CA ASP A 149 3.28 54.75 -25.52
C ASP A 149 2.16 54.06 -24.73
N ALA A 150 0.97 54.66 -24.64
CA ALA A 150 -0.21 54.03 -24.06
C ALA A 150 -0.63 52.78 -24.87
N SER A 151 -0.58 52.87 -26.21
CA SER A 151 -0.91 51.76 -27.11
C SER A 151 0.09 50.60 -26.96
N LEU A 152 1.39 50.89 -26.90
CA LEU A 152 2.43 49.88 -26.64
C LEU A 152 2.26 49.23 -25.26
N ARG A 153 2.00 50.02 -24.22
CA ARG A 153 1.73 49.49 -22.87
C ARG A 153 0.50 48.56 -22.85
N SER A 154 -0.56 48.94 -23.56
CA SER A 154 -1.77 48.11 -23.70
C SER A 154 -1.47 46.77 -24.41
N ALA A 155 -0.72 46.81 -25.51
CA ALA A 155 -0.31 45.59 -26.23
C ALA A 155 0.53 44.65 -25.36
N ASN A 156 1.49 45.18 -24.59
CA ASN A 156 2.29 44.41 -23.64
C ASN A 156 1.44 43.76 -22.52
N ALA A 157 0.45 44.50 -22.01
CA ALA A 157 -0.47 43.97 -21.00
C ALA A 157 -1.32 42.82 -21.55
N GLN A 158 -1.80 42.93 -22.79
CA GLN A 158 -2.57 41.87 -23.46
C GLN A 158 -1.75 40.60 -23.67
N ILE A 159 -0.49 40.72 -24.10
CA ILE A 159 0.44 39.59 -24.19
C ILE A 159 0.63 38.92 -22.82
N THR A 160 0.81 39.72 -21.77
CA THR A 160 1.00 39.20 -20.41
C THR A 160 -0.23 38.42 -19.93
N ALA A 161 -1.43 38.93 -20.22
CA ALA A 161 -2.68 38.28 -19.92
C ALA A 161 -2.83 36.94 -20.68
N LEU A 162 -2.54 36.91 -21.99
CA LEU A 162 -2.57 35.68 -22.78
C LEU A 162 -1.55 34.65 -22.29
N LYS A 163 -0.32 35.08 -21.94
CA LYS A 163 0.69 34.18 -21.36
C LYS A 163 0.21 33.56 -20.04
N ALA A 164 -0.53 34.31 -19.21
CA ALA A 164 -1.13 33.77 -18.00
C ALA A 164 -2.23 32.75 -18.30
N GLN A 165 -3.09 33.01 -19.29
CA GLN A 165 -4.12 32.08 -19.74
C GLN A 165 -3.53 30.78 -20.32
N ILE A 166 -2.45 30.89 -21.10
CA ILE A 166 -1.70 29.73 -21.62
C ILE A 166 -1.18 28.87 -20.46
N ARG A 167 -0.51 29.47 -19.46
CA ARG A 167 -0.01 28.72 -18.29
C ARG A 167 -1.13 28.02 -17.50
N GLN A 168 -2.27 28.68 -17.37
CA GLN A 168 -3.45 28.07 -16.74
C GLN A 168 -3.93 26.86 -17.55
N LEU A 169 -4.02 26.98 -18.87
CA LEU A 169 -4.48 25.89 -19.73
C LEU A 169 -3.46 24.75 -19.84
N GLU A 170 -2.16 25.04 -19.80
CA GLU A 170 -1.11 24.02 -19.70
C GLU A 170 -1.24 23.18 -18.42
N SER A 171 -1.63 23.82 -17.31
CA SER A 171 -1.91 23.12 -16.05
C SER A 171 -3.13 22.19 -16.18
N GLN A 172 -4.20 22.66 -16.84
CA GLN A 172 -5.38 21.84 -17.13
C GLN A 172 -5.08 20.69 -18.10
N LEU A 173 -4.18 20.91 -19.06
CA LEU A 173 -3.72 19.84 -19.96
C LEU A 173 -2.93 18.78 -19.20
N LYS A 174 -2.08 19.20 -18.26
CA LYS A 174 -1.34 18.28 -17.39
C LYS A 174 -2.27 17.43 -16.53
N GLU A 175 -3.32 18.04 -15.98
CA GLU A 175 -4.38 17.34 -15.25
C GLU A 175 -5.09 16.32 -16.13
N ALA A 176 -5.59 16.72 -17.31
CA ALA A 176 -6.27 15.81 -18.23
C ALA A 176 -5.38 14.63 -18.68
N ARG A 177 -4.07 14.85 -18.85
CA ARG A 177 -3.11 13.78 -19.16
C ARG A 177 -2.86 12.85 -17.98
N ALA A 178 -2.87 13.37 -16.75
CA ALA A 178 -2.78 12.55 -15.54
C ALA A 178 -4.01 11.65 -15.42
N ASP A 179 -5.21 12.20 -15.63
CA ASP A 179 -6.46 11.42 -15.63
C ASP A 179 -6.44 10.32 -16.69
N LEU A 180 -5.95 10.63 -17.90
CA LEU A 180 -5.73 9.63 -18.94
C LEU A 180 -4.71 8.56 -18.48
N GLY A 181 -3.65 8.95 -17.78
CA GLY A 181 -2.68 8.02 -17.19
C GLY A 181 -3.32 7.06 -16.19
N TYR A 182 -4.23 7.55 -15.35
CA TYR A 182 -4.95 6.75 -14.36
C TYR A 182 -5.93 5.73 -14.97
N THR A 183 -6.22 5.81 -16.27
CA THR A 183 -6.98 4.75 -16.97
C THR A 183 -6.19 3.44 -17.06
N ARG A 184 -4.86 3.49 -16.92
CA ARG A 184 -3.98 2.32 -16.86
C ARG A 184 -3.56 2.06 -15.42
N ILE A 185 -3.86 0.87 -14.94
CA ILE A 185 -3.62 0.46 -13.56
C ILE A 185 -2.33 -0.35 -13.54
N HIS A 186 -1.34 0.13 -12.80
CA HIS A 186 -0.02 -0.49 -12.69
C HIS A 186 0.21 -1.08 -11.29
N ALA A 187 1.03 -2.13 -11.21
CA ALA A 187 1.44 -2.72 -9.95
C ALA A 187 2.36 -1.75 -9.16
N PRO A 188 2.03 -1.39 -7.91
CA PRO A 188 2.87 -0.52 -7.09
C PRO A 188 4.09 -1.24 -6.49
N MET A 189 4.12 -2.58 -6.50
CA MET A 189 5.23 -3.41 -6.04
C MET A 189 5.22 -4.75 -6.75
N SER A 190 6.36 -5.44 -6.76
CA SER A 190 6.45 -6.81 -7.27
C SER A 190 5.85 -7.80 -6.26
N GLY A 191 5.09 -8.79 -6.71
CA GLY A 191 4.37 -9.71 -5.84
C GLY A 191 3.54 -10.74 -6.59
N THR A 192 2.65 -11.42 -5.88
CA THR A 192 1.68 -12.36 -6.48
C THR A 192 0.28 -11.82 -6.25
N VAL A 193 -0.55 -11.83 -7.28
CA VAL A 193 -1.96 -11.41 -7.19
C VAL A 193 -2.71 -12.40 -6.29
N VAL A 194 -3.27 -11.90 -5.20
CA VAL A 194 -3.98 -12.69 -4.19
C VAL A 194 -5.44 -12.85 -4.56
N ASP A 195 -6.10 -11.77 -4.99
CA ASP A 195 -7.52 -11.79 -5.36
C ASP A 195 -7.82 -10.77 -6.48
N GLN A 196 -8.82 -11.10 -7.31
CA GLN A 196 -9.34 -10.27 -8.38
C GLN A 196 -10.80 -9.89 -8.08
N LEU A 197 -11.00 -8.66 -7.59
CA LEU A 197 -12.32 -8.18 -7.14
C LEU A 197 -13.17 -7.57 -8.27
N ALA A 198 -12.56 -7.20 -9.40
CA ALA A 198 -13.24 -6.60 -10.54
C ALA A 198 -13.18 -7.48 -11.78
N ASN A 199 -14.29 -7.53 -12.54
CA ASN A 199 -14.38 -8.31 -13.77
C ASN A 199 -14.25 -7.45 -15.02
N GLN A 200 -13.64 -8.01 -16.07
CA GLN A 200 -13.61 -7.36 -17.38
C GLN A 200 -15.04 -7.05 -17.85
N GLY A 201 -15.27 -5.83 -18.30
CA GLY A 201 -16.58 -5.30 -18.68
C GLY A 201 -17.37 -4.65 -17.55
N GLN A 202 -16.95 -4.76 -16.29
CA GLN A 202 -17.59 -4.09 -15.16
C GLN A 202 -17.34 -2.58 -15.18
N THR A 203 -18.36 -1.80 -14.83
CA THR A 203 -18.22 -0.35 -14.67
C THR A 203 -17.79 -0.03 -13.25
N LEU A 204 -16.67 0.68 -13.14
CA LEU A 204 -16.08 1.12 -11.87
C LEU A 204 -16.41 2.61 -11.68
N ASN A 205 -16.84 2.96 -10.46
CA ASN A 205 -17.16 4.33 -10.08
C ASN A 205 -16.25 4.77 -8.93
N ALA A 206 -15.24 5.56 -9.26
CA ALA A 206 -14.25 6.06 -8.30
C ALA A 206 -14.75 7.26 -7.46
N ASN A 207 -15.93 7.83 -7.77
CA ASN A 207 -16.42 9.04 -7.11
C ASN A 207 -17.05 8.79 -5.73
N GLN A 208 -17.39 7.55 -5.38
CA GLN A 208 -18.06 7.20 -4.11
C GLN A 208 -17.14 6.44 -3.15
N THR A 209 -16.33 5.52 -3.67
CA THR A 209 -15.30 4.76 -2.94
C THR A 209 -14.31 4.29 -3.99
N ALA A 210 -12.99 4.35 -3.72
CA ALA A 210 -11.99 3.83 -4.65
C ALA A 210 -12.19 2.31 -4.81
N PRO A 211 -12.63 1.80 -5.97
CA PRO A 211 -12.88 0.39 -6.16
C PRO A 211 -11.54 -0.35 -6.22
N ILE A 212 -11.42 -1.44 -5.48
CA ILE A 212 -10.24 -2.32 -5.55
C ILE A 212 -10.40 -3.22 -6.76
N VAL A 213 -9.35 -3.31 -7.57
CA VAL A 213 -9.31 -4.13 -8.78
C VAL A 213 -8.61 -5.46 -8.49
N VAL A 214 -7.45 -5.40 -7.84
CA VAL A 214 -6.68 -6.56 -7.39
C VAL A 214 -6.03 -6.29 -6.02
N GLN A 215 -5.73 -7.37 -5.30
CA GLN A 215 -4.99 -7.36 -4.02
C GLN A 215 -3.77 -8.28 -4.09
#